data_AF-A0A4R1NEH4-F1
#
_entry.id   AF-A0A4R1NEH4-F1
#
_cell.length_a   1.000
_cell.length_b   1.000
_cell.length_c   1.000
_cell.angle_alpha   90.00
_cell.angle_beta   90.00
_cell.angle_gamma   90.00
#
_symmetry.space_group_name_H-M   'P 1'
#
loop_
_entity.id
_entity.type
_entity.pdbx_description
1 polymer ?
#
loop_
_entity_poly.entity_id
_entity_poly.type
_entity_poly.pdbx_seq_one_letter_code
_entity_poly.pdbx_strand_id
1 'polypeptide(L)'
;MSSAYPCTRPLFTLRPPLLPQVFNGVIHTIQIDLAGGLYLQVPLYPDVEINDIIHVFFSSNDFPLVSFIIQTLPGLPRSFLFPASVATVGPHFAFYVAEDFAGNTSISERVDFQIVQSLQQNSLLTATVLANNALADGVSTNIVRATLYDASGYPSSGQVLRLTASGQAQHPQFVVTDVTGNAFIPITNTVPGVVILNIELGTNPATSTSAQVVFTVPGQSICR
;
A
#
# COMPACT_ATOMS: atom_id res chain seq x y z
N MET A 1 8.58 61.84 18.59
CA MET A 1 9.20 60.73 17.83
C MET A 1 9.00 59.48 18.67
N SER A 2 7.99 58.70 18.32
CA SER A 2 7.53 57.55 19.12
C SER A 2 8.54 56.41 19.00
N SER A 3 9.02 55.90 20.13
CA SER A 3 9.91 54.74 20.17
C SER A 3 9.11 53.50 19.73
N ALA A 4 9.45 52.94 18.58
CA ALA A 4 9.00 51.62 18.19
C ALA A 4 9.63 50.61 19.16
N TYR A 5 8.83 50.11 20.11
CA TYR A 5 9.20 48.94 20.88
C TYR A 5 9.20 47.74 19.91
N PRO A 6 10.32 47.00 19.74
CA PRO A 6 10.27 45.74 19.03
C PRO A 6 9.38 44.80 19.86
N CYS A 7 8.21 44.47 19.32
CA CYS A 7 7.26 43.59 19.96
C CYS A 7 7.91 42.19 20.00
N THR A 8 8.50 41.84 21.14
CA THR A 8 9.07 40.52 21.38
C THR A 8 7.91 39.59 21.73
N ARG A 9 7.27 39.03 20.69
CA ARG A 9 6.28 37.97 20.88
C ARG A 9 7.02 36.75 21.47
N PRO A 10 6.55 36.16 22.58
CA PRO A 10 7.26 35.09 23.25
C PRO A 10 7.38 33.86 22.34
N LEU A 11 8.53 33.19 22.41
CA LEU A 11 8.78 31.91 21.76
C LEU A 11 7.74 30.90 22.24
N PHE A 12 6.85 30.48 21.35
CA PHE A 12 5.89 29.42 21.68
C PHE A 12 6.56 28.06 21.48
N THR A 13 6.42 27.19 22.48
CA THR A 13 6.86 25.80 22.34
C THR A 13 5.89 25.07 21.42
N LEU A 14 6.32 24.84 20.18
CA LEU A 14 5.53 24.13 19.18
C LEU A 14 5.53 22.63 19.47
N ARG A 15 4.35 21.99 19.34
CA ARG A 15 4.23 20.54 19.44
C ARG A 15 4.93 19.88 18.26
N PRO A 16 5.49 18.67 18.42
CA PRO A 16 6.08 17.93 17.30
C PRO A 16 5.04 17.66 16.20
N PRO A 17 5.48 17.51 14.94
CA PRO A 17 4.60 17.06 13.88
C PRO A 17 4.07 15.65 14.18
N LEU A 18 2.85 15.36 13.71
CA LEU A 18 2.27 14.03 13.80
C LEU A 18 2.56 13.28 12.50
N LEU A 19 3.07 12.05 12.62
CA LEU A 19 3.20 11.12 11.50
C LEU A 19 2.23 9.95 11.74
N PRO A 20 1.02 9.98 11.16
CA PRO A 20 -0.02 8.98 11.45
C PRO A 20 0.38 7.54 11.11
N GLN A 21 1.37 7.37 10.22
CA GLN A 21 1.88 6.05 9.81
C GLN A 21 2.94 5.49 10.77
N VAL A 22 3.49 6.31 11.68
CA VAL A 22 4.49 5.84 12.66
C VAL A 22 3.80 5.00 13.73
N PHE A 23 4.27 3.78 13.91
CA PHE A 23 3.89 2.90 15.00
C PHE A 23 5.14 2.41 15.73
N ASN A 24 5.23 2.70 17.03
CA ASN A 24 6.42 2.40 17.86
C ASN A 24 7.76 2.89 17.24
N GLY A 25 7.75 4.07 16.62
CA GLY A 25 8.95 4.66 16.01
C GLY A 25 9.33 4.07 14.65
N VAL A 26 8.49 3.23 14.05
CA VAL A 26 8.74 2.58 12.76
C VAL A 26 7.61 2.89 11.77
N ILE A 27 7.99 3.08 10.51
CA ILE A 27 7.09 3.07 9.35
C ILE A 27 7.58 1.98 8.40
N HIS A 28 6.69 1.08 8.02
CA HIS A 28 6.96 0.08 6.99
C HIS A 28 6.66 0.66 5.59
N THR A 29 7.51 0.39 4.60
CA THR A 29 7.31 0.87 3.21
C THR A 29 5.91 0.58 2.63
N ILE A 30 5.26 -0.53 3.01
CA ILE A 30 3.90 -0.89 2.56
C ILE A 30 2.85 0.10 3.05
N GLN A 31 3.05 0.70 4.23
CA GLN A 31 2.14 1.74 4.75
C GLN A 31 2.27 3.04 3.95
N ILE A 32 3.44 3.31 3.37
CA ILE A 32 3.69 4.47 2.50
C ILE A 32 3.06 4.20 1.13
N ASP A 33 3.30 3.03 0.55
CA ASP A 33 2.77 2.66 -0.76
C ASP A 33 1.24 2.62 -0.80
N LEU A 34 0.60 1.96 0.19
CA LEU A 34 -0.86 1.88 0.28
C LEU A 34 -1.53 3.25 0.50
N ALA A 35 -0.82 4.19 1.13
CA ALA A 35 -1.30 5.54 1.38
C ALA A 35 -0.98 6.51 0.24
N GLY A 36 -0.26 6.06 -0.80
CA GLY A 36 0.21 6.91 -1.90
C GLY A 36 1.32 7.90 -1.49
N GLY A 37 1.93 7.70 -0.32
CA GLY A 37 3.00 8.56 0.21
C GLY A 37 3.07 8.58 1.74
N LEU A 38 3.98 9.41 2.26
CA LEU A 38 4.16 9.64 3.68
C LEU A 38 3.39 10.89 4.11
N TYR A 39 2.56 10.74 5.14
CA TYR A 39 1.77 11.80 5.75
C TYR A 39 2.51 12.41 6.93
N LEU A 40 2.63 13.73 6.91
CA LEU A 40 3.07 14.55 8.03
C LEU A 40 2.02 15.61 8.31
N GLN A 41 1.60 15.72 9.56
CA GLN A 41 0.60 16.69 9.98
C GLN A 41 1.20 17.69 10.96
N VAL A 42 1.11 18.97 10.62
CA VAL A 42 1.43 20.07 11.52
C VAL A 42 0.21 20.33 12.41
N PRO A 43 0.34 20.20 13.74
CA PRO A 43 -0.77 20.41 14.65
C PRO A 43 -1.14 21.90 14.74
N LEU A 44 -2.38 22.19 15.14
CA LEU A 44 -2.76 23.54 15.53
C LEU A 44 -1.89 24.00 16.72
N TYR A 45 -1.31 25.18 16.62
CA TYR A 45 -0.66 25.88 17.72
C TYR A 45 -1.40 27.20 18.01
N PRO A 46 -1.19 27.82 19.18
CA PRO A 46 -1.76 29.14 19.48
C PRO A 46 -1.34 30.17 18.43
N ASP A 47 -2.07 31.26 18.26
CA ASP A 47 -1.55 32.43 17.54
C ASP A 47 -1.28 32.25 16.03
N VAL A 48 -1.90 31.25 15.38
CA VAL A 48 -1.86 31.07 13.92
C VAL A 48 -2.56 32.24 13.22
N GLU A 49 -1.84 32.95 12.36
CA GLU A 49 -2.33 34.12 11.63
C GLU A 49 -2.18 33.94 10.11
N ILE A 50 -2.95 34.73 9.36
CA ILE A 50 -2.78 34.82 7.91
C ILE A 50 -1.39 35.43 7.62
N ASN A 51 -0.69 34.85 6.65
CA ASN A 51 0.68 35.12 6.25
C ASN A 51 1.79 34.52 7.12
N ASP A 52 1.46 33.75 8.16
CA ASP A 52 2.45 32.88 8.79
C ASP A 52 2.96 31.83 7.77
N ILE A 53 4.24 31.51 7.84
CA ILE A 53 4.90 30.52 6.98
C ILE A 53 5.30 29.32 7.81
N ILE A 54 4.93 28.13 7.34
CA ILE A 54 5.35 26.84 7.90
C ILE A 54 6.41 26.23 6.98
N HIS A 55 7.62 26.07 7.51
CA HIS A 55 8.71 25.35 6.87
C HIS A 55 8.80 23.94 7.44
N VAL A 56 8.50 22.92 6.64
CA VAL A 56 8.55 21.52 7.08
C VAL A 56 9.87 20.91 6.64
N PHE A 57 10.59 20.33 7.59
CA PHE A 57 11.87 19.67 7.38
C PHE A 57 11.70 18.16 7.51
N PHE A 58 12.32 17.43 6.58
CA PHE A 58 12.30 15.97 6.56
C PHE A 58 13.69 15.47 6.22
N SER A 59 14.31 14.74 7.14
CA SER A 59 15.59 14.01 6.95
C SER A 59 16.79 14.88 6.55
N SER A 60 16.62 16.19 6.60
CA SER A 60 17.64 17.21 6.37
C SER A 60 17.32 18.40 7.27
N ASN A 61 18.37 19.06 7.78
CA ASN A 61 18.24 20.30 8.55
C ASN A 61 18.53 21.54 7.69
N ASP A 62 19.16 21.36 6.52
CA ASP A 62 19.71 22.48 5.75
C ASP A 62 18.63 23.20 4.94
N PHE A 63 17.63 22.46 4.46
CA PHE A 63 16.57 23.01 3.61
C PHE A 63 15.21 22.39 3.96
N PRO A 64 14.14 23.21 4.00
CA PRO A 64 12.79 22.68 4.15
C PRO A 64 12.41 21.86 2.92
N LEU A 65 11.78 20.71 3.14
CA LEU A 65 11.22 19.90 2.07
C LEU A 65 10.02 20.62 1.42
N VAL A 66 9.25 21.35 2.22
CA VAL A 66 8.13 22.17 1.75
C VAL A 66 7.97 23.41 2.64
N SER A 67 7.57 24.52 2.04
CA SER A 67 7.14 25.72 2.75
C SER A 67 5.69 26.06 2.36
N PHE A 68 4.87 26.46 3.32
CA PHE A 68 3.46 26.77 3.10
C PHE A 68 3.06 28.04 3.83
N ILE A 69 2.37 28.95 3.14
CA ILE A 69 1.87 30.21 3.72
C ILE A 69 0.40 30.03 4.12
N ILE A 70 0.04 30.41 5.34
CA ILE A 70 -1.34 30.42 5.83
C ILE A 70 -2.12 31.53 5.10
N GLN A 71 -3.04 31.16 4.22
CA GLN A 71 -3.86 32.13 3.46
C GLN A 71 -5.27 32.33 4.04
N THR A 72 -5.78 31.36 4.80
CA THR A 72 -7.14 31.37 5.37
C THR A 72 -7.17 30.71 6.74
N LEU A 73 -8.17 31.05 7.57
CA LEU A 73 -8.34 30.49 8.91
C LEU A 73 -9.61 29.60 9.02
N PRO A 74 -9.55 28.51 9.81
CA PRO A 74 -8.38 28.00 10.51
C PRO A 74 -7.42 27.28 9.53
N GLY A 75 -6.16 27.72 9.45
CA GLY A 75 -5.16 27.19 8.52
C GLY A 75 -4.49 25.88 8.98
N LEU A 76 -4.75 25.47 10.23
CA LEU A 76 -4.21 24.28 10.89
C LEU A 76 -5.29 23.53 11.67
N PRO A 77 -5.12 22.22 11.95
CA PRO A 77 -3.97 21.40 11.58
C PRO A 77 -3.92 21.11 10.07
N ARG A 78 -2.71 20.96 9.53
CA ARG A 78 -2.49 20.77 8.08
C ARG A 78 -1.69 19.51 7.82
N SER A 79 -2.19 18.68 6.91
CA SER A 79 -1.49 17.48 6.45
C SER A 79 -0.75 17.74 5.14
N PHE A 80 0.46 17.20 5.06
CA PHE A 80 1.33 17.18 3.89
C PHE A 80 1.50 15.72 3.47
N LEU A 81 1.41 15.47 2.16
CA LEU A 81 1.66 14.18 1.55
C LEU A 81 2.97 14.26 0.77
N PHE A 82 3.95 13.47 1.18
CA PHE A 82 5.25 13.37 0.53
C PHE A 82 5.33 12.10 -0.31
N PRO A 83 5.91 12.15 -1.52
CA PRO A 83 6.01 10.98 -2.39
C PRO A 83 6.94 9.92 -1.76
N ALA A 84 6.70 8.65 -2.09
CA ALA A 84 7.54 7.54 -1.62
C ALA A 84 9.03 7.71 -1.98
N SER A 85 9.34 8.46 -3.04
CA SER A 85 10.72 8.74 -3.48
C SER A 85 11.57 9.50 -2.46
N VAL A 86 10.97 10.26 -1.54
CA VAL A 86 11.71 10.93 -0.45
C VAL A 86 11.75 10.10 0.83
N ALA A 87 10.89 9.10 0.96
CA ALA A 87 10.71 8.29 2.16
C ALA A 87 11.44 6.93 2.01
N THR A 88 12.76 7.00 1.80
CA THR A 88 13.64 5.84 1.61
C THR A 88 13.77 4.95 2.85
N VAL A 89 14.33 3.75 2.72
CA VAL A 89 14.62 2.89 3.89
C VAL A 89 15.80 3.46 4.68
N GLY A 90 15.66 3.56 6.00
CA GLY A 90 16.69 4.03 6.91
C GLY A 90 16.17 4.90 8.06
N PRO A 91 17.08 5.52 8.82
CA PRO A 91 16.72 6.49 9.84
C PRO A 91 16.26 7.80 9.21
N HIS A 92 15.13 8.31 9.69
CA HIS A 92 14.54 9.57 9.26
C HIS A 92 14.10 10.40 10.46
N PHE A 93 13.88 11.68 10.21
CA PHE A 93 13.34 12.59 11.20
C PHE A 93 12.51 13.68 10.55
N ALA A 94 11.62 14.29 11.32
CA ALA A 94 10.87 15.45 10.87
C ALA A 94 10.65 16.46 12.00
N PHE A 95 10.60 17.74 11.61
CA PHE A 95 10.24 18.87 12.46
C PHE A 95 9.71 20.00 11.56
N TYR A 96 9.19 21.07 12.15
CA TYR A 96 8.81 22.25 11.39
C TYR A 96 9.22 23.54 12.11
N VAL A 97 9.35 24.60 11.33
CA VAL A 97 9.57 25.97 11.80
C VAL A 97 8.35 26.79 11.40
N ALA A 98 7.76 27.49 12.35
CA ALA A 98 6.75 28.51 12.08
C ALA A 98 7.43 29.89 12.08
N GLU A 99 7.25 30.65 11.02
CA GLU A 99 7.68 32.04 10.88
C GLU A 99 6.43 32.94 10.82
N ASP A 100 6.34 33.92 11.70
CA ASP A 100 5.26 34.90 11.64
C ASP A 100 5.50 35.96 10.54
N PHE A 101 4.49 36.79 10.24
CA PHE A 101 4.65 37.86 9.24
C PHE A 101 5.76 38.87 9.57
N ALA A 102 6.18 38.98 10.83
CA ALA A 102 7.26 39.85 11.27
C ALA A 102 8.64 39.17 11.19
N GLY A 103 8.72 37.90 10.79
CA GLY A 103 9.94 37.11 10.66
C GLY A 103 10.39 36.43 11.95
N ASN A 104 9.58 36.41 13.01
CA ASN A 104 9.92 35.69 14.23
C ASN A 104 9.70 34.20 14.01
N THR A 105 10.69 33.39 14.40
CA THR A 105 10.65 31.94 14.19
C THR A 105 10.48 31.17 15.50
N SER A 106 9.69 30.11 15.46
CA SER A 106 9.59 29.09 16.50
C SER A 106 9.78 27.71 15.88
N ILE A 107 10.51 26.83 16.57
CA ILE A 107 10.88 25.50 16.06
C ILE A 107 10.14 24.44 16.89
N SER A 108 9.60 23.41 16.23
CA SER A 108 8.99 22.26 16.90
C SER A 108 10.02 21.31 17.48
N GLU A 109 9.58 20.48 18.42
CA GLU A 109 10.33 19.26 18.74
C GLU A 109 10.47 18.37 17.49
N ARG A 110 11.56 17.60 17.47
CA ARG A 110 11.92 16.67 16.40
C ARG A 110 11.33 15.29 16.68
N VAL A 111 10.80 14.66 15.65
CA VAL A 111 10.35 13.26 15.69
C VAL A 111 11.35 12.41 14.92
N ASP A 112 11.99 11.48 15.61
CA ASP A 112 12.86 10.45 15.02
C ASP A 112 12.06 9.17 14.76
N PHE A 113 12.29 8.54 13.61
CA PHE A 113 11.66 7.26 13.25
C PHE A 113 12.53 6.48 12.27
N GLN A 114 12.24 5.19 12.12
CA GLN A 114 12.85 4.34 11.11
C GLN A 114 11.85 4.04 10.01
N ILE A 115 12.25 4.22 8.76
CA ILE A 115 11.57 3.60 7.64
C ILE A 115 12.27 2.27 7.40
N VAL A 116 11.53 1.19 7.57
CA VAL A 116 12.04 -0.15 7.32
C VAL A 116 11.43 -0.67 6.04
N GLN A 117 12.27 -1.36 5.25
CA GLN A 117 11.76 -2.16 4.15
C GLN A 117 10.71 -3.09 4.75
N SER A 118 9.47 -2.99 4.26
CA SER A 118 8.50 -4.03 4.53
C SER A 118 9.11 -5.28 3.96
N LEU A 119 9.29 -6.30 4.79
CA LEU A 119 9.36 -7.63 4.25
C LEU A 119 8.03 -7.78 3.51
N GLN A 120 8.03 -7.59 2.18
CA GLN A 120 7.12 -8.36 1.38
C GLN A 120 7.43 -9.78 1.85
N GLN A 121 6.50 -10.37 2.58
CA GLN A 121 6.51 -11.80 2.80
C GLN A 121 6.46 -12.33 1.37
N ASN A 122 7.63 -12.58 0.75
CA ASN A 122 7.82 -13.00 -0.63
C ASN A 122 7.30 -14.43 -0.74
N SER A 123 6.01 -14.55 -0.49
CA SER A 123 5.30 -15.78 -0.55
C SER A 123 5.27 -16.11 -2.03
N LEU A 124 5.77 -17.29 -2.37
CA LEU A 124 5.78 -17.73 -3.75
C LEU A 124 4.49 -18.47 -4.01
N LEU A 125 3.65 -17.92 -4.89
CA LEU A 125 2.47 -18.61 -5.39
C LEU A 125 2.77 -19.18 -6.77
N THR A 126 2.57 -20.49 -6.92
CA THR A 126 2.76 -21.20 -8.19
C THR A 126 1.46 -21.89 -8.59
N ALA A 127 1.29 -22.13 -9.89
CA ALA A 127 0.15 -22.90 -10.41
C ALA A 127 0.62 -24.02 -11.34
N THR A 128 0.01 -25.19 -11.22
CA THR A 128 0.28 -26.37 -12.06
C THR A 128 -1.04 -26.96 -12.55
N VAL A 129 -1.15 -27.20 -13.85
CA VAL A 129 -2.33 -27.86 -14.43
C VAL A 129 -2.22 -29.37 -14.21
N LEU A 130 -3.19 -29.96 -13.52
CA LEU A 130 -3.26 -31.39 -13.22
C LEU A 130 -4.16 -32.16 -14.19
N ALA A 131 -5.24 -31.53 -14.66
CA ALA A 131 -6.13 -32.06 -15.69
C ALA A 131 -6.44 -30.98 -16.71
N ASN A 132 -6.35 -31.32 -17.99
CA ASN A 132 -6.51 -30.40 -19.11
C ASN A 132 -7.28 -31.05 -20.26
N ASN A 133 -7.74 -30.24 -21.23
CA ASN A 133 -8.48 -30.69 -22.42
C ASN A 133 -9.85 -31.32 -22.11
N ALA A 134 -10.52 -30.88 -21.05
CA ALA A 134 -11.91 -31.25 -20.77
C ALA A 134 -12.87 -30.83 -21.90
N LEU A 135 -13.96 -31.56 -22.09
CA LEU A 135 -15.01 -31.17 -23.03
C LEU A 135 -15.69 -29.87 -22.58
N ALA A 136 -16.04 -29.01 -23.52
CA ALA A 136 -16.79 -27.79 -23.27
C ALA A 136 -18.30 -28.05 -23.09
N ASP A 137 -18.66 -28.99 -22.22
CA ASP A 137 -20.04 -29.42 -21.96
C ASP A 137 -20.63 -28.83 -20.67
N GLY A 138 -19.86 -27.97 -19.97
CA GLY A 138 -20.23 -27.38 -18.68
C GLY A 138 -20.09 -28.33 -17.47
N VAL A 139 -19.71 -29.59 -17.68
CA VAL A 139 -19.64 -30.64 -16.64
C VAL A 139 -18.21 -31.18 -16.51
N SER A 140 -17.57 -31.51 -17.64
CA SER A 140 -16.20 -31.97 -17.72
C SER A 140 -15.25 -30.90 -17.18
N THR A 141 -14.33 -31.33 -16.31
CA THR A 141 -13.55 -30.42 -15.46
C THR A 141 -12.07 -30.46 -15.77
N ASN A 142 -11.47 -29.28 -15.94
CA ASN A 142 -10.02 -29.10 -15.84
C ASN A 142 -9.64 -28.81 -14.39
N ILE A 143 -8.46 -29.22 -13.95
CA ILE A 143 -8.01 -29.06 -12.55
C ILE A 143 -6.68 -28.33 -12.54
N VAL A 144 -6.62 -27.22 -11.82
CA VAL A 144 -5.38 -26.48 -11.52
C VAL A 144 -5.06 -26.62 -10.04
N ARG A 145 -3.81 -26.90 -9.69
CA ARG A 145 -3.30 -26.83 -8.32
C ARG A 145 -2.52 -25.54 -8.15
N ALA A 146 -2.94 -24.71 -7.21
CA ALA A 146 -2.15 -23.60 -6.71
C ALA A 146 -1.33 -24.07 -5.50
N THR A 147 -0.05 -23.71 -5.41
CA THR A 147 0.81 -23.98 -4.25
C THR A 147 1.40 -22.68 -3.74
N LEU A 148 1.17 -22.39 -2.46
CA LEU A 148 1.69 -21.21 -1.77
C LEU A 148 2.82 -21.61 -0.83
N TYR A 149 3.96 -20.95 -0.98
CA TYR A 149 5.07 -21.01 -0.04
C TYR A 149 5.19 -19.68 0.70
N ASP A 150 5.59 -19.70 1.95
CA ASP A 150 5.98 -18.51 2.71
C ASP A 150 7.35 -17.97 2.24
N ALA A 151 7.78 -16.87 2.84
CA ALA A 151 9.06 -16.23 2.51
C ALA A 151 10.29 -17.11 2.85
N SER A 152 10.12 -18.13 3.69
CA SER A 152 11.18 -19.07 4.08
C SER A 152 11.22 -20.30 3.17
N GLY A 153 10.31 -20.41 2.20
CA GLY A 153 10.19 -21.53 1.28
C GLY A 153 9.38 -22.71 1.83
N TYR A 154 8.69 -22.56 2.96
CA TYR A 154 7.82 -23.60 3.51
C TYR A 154 6.39 -23.45 3.00
N PRO A 155 5.62 -24.55 2.85
CA PRO A 155 4.23 -24.45 2.43
C PRO A 155 3.38 -23.65 3.43
N SER A 156 2.56 -22.73 2.92
CA SER A 156 1.72 -21.84 3.73
C SER A 156 0.26 -22.28 3.70
N SER A 157 -0.20 -22.76 4.87
CA SER A 157 -1.55 -23.31 5.05
C SER A 157 -2.59 -22.25 5.46
N GLY A 158 -3.86 -22.53 5.17
CA GLY A 158 -5.00 -21.74 5.62
C GLY A 158 -5.14 -20.38 4.93
N GLN A 159 -4.43 -20.16 3.83
CA GLN A 159 -4.43 -18.89 3.11
C GLN A 159 -5.55 -18.87 2.08
N VAL A 160 -6.33 -17.79 2.08
CA VAL A 160 -7.39 -17.56 1.09
C VAL A 160 -6.76 -17.09 -0.22
N LEU A 161 -7.06 -17.79 -1.32
CA LEU A 161 -6.73 -17.37 -2.68
C LEU A 161 -8.00 -16.86 -3.37
N ARG A 162 -7.89 -15.76 -4.11
CA ARG A 162 -8.95 -15.22 -4.96
C ARG A 162 -8.69 -15.59 -6.40
N LEU A 163 -9.75 -15.94 -7.11
CA LEU A 163 -9.69 -16.50 -8.46
C LEU A 163 -10.43 -15.62 -9.45
N THR A 164 -9.85 -15.42 -10.64
CA THR A 164 -10.55 -14.87 -11.79
C THR A 164 -10.20 -15.67 -13.03
N ALA A 165 -11.16 -15.94 -13.91
CA ALA A 165 -10.91 -16.61 -15.18
C ALA A 165 -11.36 -15.74 -16.36
N SER A 166 -10.67 -15.88 -17.49
CA SER A 166 -11.10 -15.27 -18.76
C SER A 166 -12.37 -15.94 -19.30
N GLY A 167 -13.22 -15.17 -19.99
CA GLY A 167 -14.39 -15.71 -20.66
C GLY A 167 -15.54 -16.01 -19.68
N GLN A 168 -16.21 -17.15 -19.86
CA GLN A 168 -17.40 -17.55 -19.09
C GLN A 168 -17.21 -18.87 -18.34
N ALA A 169 -15.96 -19.29 -18.17
CA ALA A 169 -15.62 -20.50 -17.44
C ALA A 169 -16.10 -20.40 -15.98
N GLN A 170 -16.68 -21.48 -15.47
CA GLN A 170 -17.14 -21.58 -14.10
C GLN A 170 -16.01 -22.08 -13.21
N HIS A 171 -15.80 -21.41 -12.09
CA HIS A 171 -14.77 -21.71 -11.10
C HIS A 171 -15.22 -21.19 -9.71
N PRO A 172 -14.66 -21.71 -8.61
CA PRO A 172 -14.86 -21.11 -7.29
C PRO A 172 -14.35 -19.67 -7.25
N GLN A 173 -15.02 -18.78 -6.53
CA GLN A 173 -14.53 -17.40 -6.34
C GLN A 173 -13.30 -17.36 -5.43
N PHE A 174 -13.29 -18.21 -4.40
CA PHE A 174 -12.23 -18.32 -3.41
C PHE A 174 -11.90 -19.80 -3.16
N VAL A 175 -10.62 -20.06 -2.87
CA VAL A 175 -10.15 -21.36 -2.36
C VAL A 175 -9.20 -21.12 -1.19
N VAL A 176 -8.98 -22.14 -0.35
CA VAL A 176 -8.09 -22.06 0.81
C VAL A 176 -6.98 -23.10 0.67
N THR A 177 -5.74 -22.71 0.96
CA THR A 177 -4.61 -23.66 0.95
C THR A 177 -4.70 -24.66 2.11
N ASP A 178 -4.44 -25.93 1.81
CA ASP A 178 -4.42 -27.02 2.78
C ASP A 178 -3.13 -27.02 3.62
N VAL A 179 -2.94 -28.06 4.45
CA VAL A 179 -1.76 -28.20 5.35
C VAL A 179 -0.43 -28.29 4.59
N THR A 180 -0.48 -28.61 3.31
CA THR A 180 0.68 -28.72 2.40
C THR A 180 0.80 -27.50 1.48
N GLY A 181 0.08 -26.42 1.78
CA GLY A 181 0.09 -25.18 1.00
C GLY A 181 -0.60 -25.27 -0.35
N ASN A 182 -1.35 -26.36 -0.62
CA ASN A 182 -1.99 -26.59 -1.91
C ASN A 182 -3.47 -26.21 -1.91
N ALA A 183 -3.98 -25.71 -3.03
CA ALA A 183 -5.41 -25.54 -3.29
C ALA A 183 -5.77 -26.09 -4.67
N PHE A 184 -6.82 -26.91 -4.75
CA PHE A 184 -7.27 -27.55 -5.99
C PHE A 184 -8.47 -26.80 -6.56
N ILE A 185 -8.36 -26.38 -7.82
CA ILE A 185 -9.28 -25.46 -8.47
C ILE A 185 -9.93 -26.18 -9.66
N PRO A 186 -11.18 -26.64 -9.51
CA PRO A 186 -11.95 -27.18 -10.62
C PRO A 186 -12.45 -26.05 -11.51
N ILE A 187 -12.36 -26.24 -12.82
CA ILE A 187 -12.82 -25.29 -13.83
C ILE A 187 -13.68 -26.06 -14.85
N THR A 188 -14.88 -25.57 -15.14
CA THR A 188 -15.73 -26.07 -16.24
C THR A 188 -16.03 -24.94 -17.22
N ASN A 189 -16.41 -25.27 -18.46
CA ASN A 189 -16.80 -24.29 -19.45
C ASN A 189 -17.78 -24.92 -20.46
N THR A 190 -18.66 -24.11 -21.04
CA THR A 190 -19.55 -24.50 -22.15
C THR A 190 -19.04 -24.02 -23.50
N VAL A 191 -17.95 -23.24 -23.50
CA VAL A 191 -17.33 -22.69 -24.71
C VAL A 191 -15.97 -23.36 -24.93
N PRO A 192 -15.74 -24.02 -26.08
CA PRO A 192 -14.43 -24.54 -26.43
C PRO A 192 -13.39 -23.43 -26.55
N GLY A 193 -12.15 -23.73 -26.22
CA GLY A 193 -11.02 -22.80 -26.35
C GLY A 193 -10.18 -22.68 -25.08
N VAL A 194 -9.32 -21.67 -25.08
CA VAL A 194 -8.37 -21.39 -24.01
C VAL A 194 -9.03 -20.57 -22.91
N VAL A 195 -8.80 -20.95 -21.65
CA VAL A 195 -9.17 -20.20 -20.46
C VAL A 195 -7.91 -19.89 -19.66
N ILE A 196 -7.68 -18.62 -19.35
CA ILE A 196 -6.63 -18.15 -18.45
C ILE A 196 -7.23 -17.96 -17.07
N LEU A 197 -6.71 -18.69 -16.09
CA LEU A 197 -7.05 -18.56 -14.67
C LEU A 197 -5.97 -17.73 -13.99
N ASN A 198 -6.34 -16.61 -13.38
CA ASN A 198 -5.49 -15.82 -12.49
C ASN A 198 -5.82 -16.16 -11.04
N ILE A 199 -4.78 -16.29 -10.23
CA ILE A 199 -4.84 -16.70 -8.83
C ILE A 199 -4.02 -15.71 -8.03
N GLU A 200 -4.62 -15.08 -7.03
CA GLU A 200 -3.95 -14.10 -6.17
C GLU A 200 -4.16 -14.43 -4.69
N LEU A 201 -3.16 -14.12 -3.86
CA LEU A 201 -3.28 -14.26 -2.42
C LEU A 201 -4.20 -13.18 -1.86
N GLY A 202 -5.25 -13.58 -1.14
CA GLY A 202 -6.30 -12.67 -0.67
C GLY A 202 -5.83 -11.60 0.32
N THR A 203 -4.75 -11.87 1.08
CA THR A 203 -4.13 -10.92 2.01
C THR A 203 -3.09 -10.03 1.34
N ASN A 204 -2.57 -10.43 0.17
CA ASN A 204 -1.58 -9.69 -0.59
C ASN A 204 -1.71 -9.98 -2.10
N PRO A 205 -2.55 -9.23 -2.82
CA PRO A 205 -2.78 -9.45 -4.26
C PRO A 205 -1.52 -9.32 -5.14
N ALA A 206 -0.46 -8.66 -4.65
CA ALA A 206 0.83 -8.62 -5.35
C ALA A 206 1.48 -10.01 -5.48
N THR A 207 1.12 -10.96 -4.61
CA THR A 207 1.46 -12.38 -4.75
C THR A 207 0.40 -13.05 -5.64
N SER A 208 0.70 -13.19 -6.93
CA SER A 208 -0.21 -13.77 -7.91
C SER A 208 0.50 -14.68 -8.93
N THR A 209 -0.27 -15.53 -9.59
CA THR A 209 0.17 -16.39 -10.68
C THR A 209 -0.99 -16.60 -11.66
N SER A 210 -0.70 -17.14 -12.84
CA SER A 210 -1.72 -17.59 -13.78
C SER A 210 -1.48 -19.01 -14.28
N ALA A 211 -2.54 -19.65 -14.75
CA ALA A 211 -2.51 -20.95 -15.40
C ALA A 211 -3.43 -20.95 -16.62
N GLN A 212 -3.06 -21.70 -17.66
CA GLN A 212 -3.83 -21.83 -18.87
C GLN A 212 -4.40 -23.25 -18.98
N VAL A 213 -5.71 -23.36 -19.20
CA VAL A 213 -6.39 -24.63 -19.51
C VAL A 213 -7.13 -24.52 -20.84
N VAL A 214 -7.38 -25.66 -21.47
CA VAL A 214 -8.03 -25.77 -22.78
C VAL A 214 -9.29 -26.62 -22.64
N PHE A 215 -10.37 -26.17 -23.26
CA PHE A 215 -11.60 -26.94 -23.41
C PHE A 215 -11.80 -27.33 -24.88
N THR A 216 -12.12 -28.60 -25.13
CA THR A 216 -12.33 -29.14 -26.49
C THR A 216 -13.82 -29.18 -26.83
N VAL A 217 -14.13 -29.27 -28.13
CA VAL A 217 -15.52 -29.41 -28.58
C VAL A 217 -16.18 -30.67 -27.98
N PRO A 218 -17.43 -30.60 -27.46
CA PRO A 218 -18.22 -31.77 -27.15
C PRO A 218 -18.35 -32.64 -28.40
N GLY A 219 -18.22 -33.96 -28.27
CA GLY A 219 -18.19 -34.88 -29.40
C GLY A 219 -19.31 -34.56 -30.39
N GLN A 220 -18.95 -34.23 -31.63
CA GLN A 220 -19.93 -34.06 -32.69
C GLN A 220 -20.61 -35.40 -32.91
N SER A 221 -21.88 -35.50 -32.53
CA SER A 221 -22.75 -36.58 -33.01
C SER A 221 -22.79 -36.48 -34.52
N ILE A 222 -22.07 -37.37 -35.19
CA ILE A 222 -22.15 -37.52 -36.63
C ILE A 222 -23.52 -38.15 -36.88
N CYS A 223 -24.52 -37.35 -37.26
CA CYS A 223 -25.74 -37.89 -37.83
C CYS A 223 -25.35 -38.67 -39.10
N ARG A 224 -25.51 -39.99 -39.07
CA ARG A 224 -25.41 -40.86 -40.24
C ARG A 224 -26.76 -40.96 -40.93
#